data_AF-A0A3D2FDN4-F1
#
_entry.id   AF-A0A3D2FDN4-F1
#
_cell.length_a   1.000
_cell.length_b   1.000
_cell.length_c   1.000
_cell.angle_alpha   90.00
_cell.angle_beta   90.00
_cell.angle_gamma   90.00
#
_symmetry.space_group_name_H-M   'P 1'
#
loop_
_entity.id
_entity.type
_entity.pdbx_description
1 polymer ?
#
loop_
_entity_poly.entity_id
_entity_poly.type
_entity_poly.pdbx_seq_one_letter_code
_entity_poly.pdbx_strand_id
1 'polypeptide(L)'
;MPAFINTNIASLNAQRNLNSSQSAMQTALQRLSSGLRINGASDDAAGLAISQRMTSQIRGLDQARRNANDGVSMSQTGEGALQAAGDMLQRIRELAVQSANASNSASDRQALQNEVGQLASELDRIAQTTEFNGRKLFDGSFGTAQFQVGANANQTITTGASNLRTANYGNNQVGAVGAGLGSGTLAAAGAEATALTAGSFEVNGYIGTAAVAVVTTDSAGSIAAKVNNITGSTGVTATAKTDVKLAFGTAGAYNLKVFGDNATAETVTFSITATTSADGLSAAVSAFNDKSAKTGLVASLMADNSGIILTSATGENVKLEDTATANAGTVSVTALRADQNTALGATTVLAADATADGVFVTGQVTLDSE
;
A
#
# COMPACT_ATOMS: atom_id res chain seq x y z
N MET A 1 19.45 -35.82 -101.84
CA MET A 1 18.55 -36.00 -100.68
C MET A 1 17.64 -37.18 -100.98
N PRO A 2 17.58 -38.22 -100.15
CA PRO A 2 16.66 -39.33 -100.39
C PRO A 2 15.22 -38.88 -100.11
N ALA A 3 14.31 -39.07 -101.07
CA ALA A 3 12.88 -38.77 -100.93
C ALA A 3 12.14 -40.07 -100.57
N PHE A 4 11.77 -40.22 -99.30
CA PHE A 4 10.97 -41.34 -98.81
C PHE A 4 9.49 -40.95 -98.82
N ILE A 5 8.66 -41.65 -99.60
CA ILE A 5 7.23 -41.29 -99.82
C ILE A 5 6.33 -41.78 -98.67
N ASN A 6 6.65 -42.92 -98.04
CA ASN A 6 5.84 -43.50 -96.96
C ASN A 6 5.99 -42.80 -95.59
N THR A 7 7.05 -42.01 -95.38
CA THR A 7 7.26 -41.26 -94.13
C THR A 7 7.47 -39.79 -94.46
N ASN A 8 6.39 -39.01 -94.41
CA ASN A 8 6.45 -37.58 -94.72
C ASN A 8 6.98 -36.78 -93.52
N ILE A 9 8.28 -36.57 -93.51
CA ILE A 9 8.99 -35.85 -92.44
C ILE A 9 8.52 -34.39 -92.32
N ALA A 10 8.13 -33.74 -93.42
CA ALA A 10 7.63 -32.37 -93.40
C ALA A 10 6.26 -32.28 -92.68
N SER A 11 5.36 -33.24 -92.92
CA SER A 11 4.08 -33.34 -92.22
C SER A 11 4.26 -33.66 -90.72
N LEU A 12 5.15 -34.59 -90.37
CA LEU A 12 5.48 -34.91 -88.97
C LEU A 12 6.10 -33.72 -88.22
N ASN A 13 6.93 -32.92 -88.88
CA ASN A 13 7.46 -31.68 -88.30
C ASN A 13 6.36 -30.63 -88.10
N ALA A 14 5.46 -30.46 -89.07
CA ALA A 14 4.32 -29.54 -88.95
C ALA A 14 3.38 -29.94 -87.80
N GLN A 15 3.07 -31.23 -87.64
CA GLN A 15 2.27 -31.73 -86.51
C GLN A 15 2.97 -31.53 -85.15
N ARG A 16 4.29 -31.78 -85.06
CA ARG A 16 5.06 -31.48 -83.82
C ARG A 16 5.01 -29.99 -83.45
N ASN A 17 5.16 -29.10 -84.43
CA ASN A 17 5.07 -27.66 -84.20
C ASN A 17 3.66 -27.22 -83.80
N LEU A 18 2.62 -27.78 -84.41
CA LEU A 18 1.22 -27.53 -84.03
C LEU A 18 0.94 -27.96 -82.58
N ASN A 19 1.39 -29.15 -82.18
CA ASN A 19 1.24 -29.62 -80.80
C ASN A 19 1.96 -28.69 -79.81
N SER A 20 3.17 -28.23 -80.14
CA SER A 20 3.90 -27.24 -79.32
C SER A 20 3.13 -25.93 -79.17
N SER A 21 2.55 -25.41 -80.26
CA SER A 21 1.72 -24.19 -80.22
C SER A 21 0.44 -24.39 -79.41
N GLN A 22 -0.20 -25.56 -79.51
CA GLN A 22 -1.41 -25.88 -78.77
C GLN A 22 -1.15 -26.00 -77.26
N SER A 23 -0.03 -26.60 -76.85
CA SER A 23 0.40 -26.66 -75.45
C SER A 23 0.73 -25.27 -74.88
N ALA A 24 1.38 -24.40 -75.67
CA ALA A 24 1.65 -23.02 -75.28
C ALA A 24 0.36 -22.20 -75.11
N MET A 25 -0.60 -22.36 -76.03
CA MET A 25 -1.92 -21.72 -75.94
C MET A 25 -2.71 -22.20 -74.72
N GLN A 26 -2.73 -23.50 -74.42
CA GLN A 26 -3.39 -24.03 -73.22
C GLN A 26 -2.78 -23.44 -71.94
N THR A 27 -1.46 -23.31 -71.87
CA THR A 27 -0.78 -22.67 -70.73
C THR A 27 -1.17 -21.20 -70.60
N ALA A 28 -1.23 -20.46 -71.72
CA ALA A 28 -1.66 -19.06 -71.73
C ALA A 28 -3.13 -18.91 -71.27
N LEU A 29 -4.03 -19.78 -71.72
CA LEU A 29 -5.43 -19.80 -71.28
C LEU A 29 -5.55 -20.11 -69.78
N GLN A 30 -4.77 -21.06 -69.25
CA GLN A 30 -4.77 -21.38 -67.83
C GLN A 30 -4.28 -20.19 -66.98
N ARG A 31 -3.21 -19.51 -67.43
CA ARG A 31 -2.71 -18.29 -66.77
C ARG A 31 -3.70 -17.13 -66.85
N LEU A 32 -4.39 -16.98 -67.99
CA LEU A 32 -5.43 -15.96 -68.15
C LEU A 32 -6.64 -16.25 -67.24
N SER A 33 -7.09 -17.49 -67.16
CA SER A 33 -8.24 -17.89 -66.35
C SER A 33 -7.98 -17.80 -64.85
N SER A 34 -6.75 -18.09 -64.41
CA SER A 34 -6.35 -18.01 -63.00
C SER A 34 -5.91 -16.61 -62.57
N GLY A 35 -5.48 -15.77 -63.52
CA GLY A 35 -4.77 -14.53 -63.25
C GLY A 35 -3.36 -14.73 -62.65
N LEU A 36 -2.90 -15.97 -62.53
CA LEU A 36 -1.62 -16.33 -61.92
C LEU A 36 -0.62 -16.74 -63.00
N ARG A 37 0.58 -16.18 -62.95
CA ARG A 37 1.69 -16.55 -63.85
C ARG A 37 2.21 -17.97 -63.58
N ILE A 38 2.17 -18.43 -62.32
CA ILE A 38 2.64 -19.74 -61.88
C ILE A 38 1.42 -20.50 -61.37
N ASN A 39 0.97 -21.53 -62.09
CA ASN A 39 -0.18 -22.36 -61.68
C ASN A 39 0.25 -23.72 -61.13
N GLY A 40 1.41 -24.22 -61.50
CA GLY A 40 1.94 -25.49 -61.00
C GLY A 40 3.46 -25.50 -60.84
N ALA A 41 3.98 -26.53 -60.19
CA ALA A 41 5.42 -26.71 -59.98
C ALA A 41 6.19 -26.89 -61.29
N SER A 42 5.51 -27.33 -62.36
CA SER A 42 6.07 -27.47 -63.71
C SER A 42 6.36 -26.12 -64.40
N ASP A 43 5.72 -25.03 -63.98
CA ASP A 43 5.95 -23.70 -64.53
C ASP A 43 7.23 -23.07 -63.97
N ASP A 44 7.36 -23.10 -62.64
CA ASP A 44 8.50 -22.57 -61.88
C ASP A 44 8.47 -23.10 -60.44
N ALA A 45 9.24 -24.16 -60.16
CA ALA A 45 9.26 -24.80 -58.85
C ALA A 45 9.81 -23.86 -57.75
N ALA A 46 10.79 -23.02 -58.06
CA ALA A 46 11.38 -22.08 -57.09
C ALA A 46 10.42 -20.92 -56.81
N GLY A 47 9.80 -20.36 -57.86
CA GLY A 47 8.79 -19.32 -57.74
C GLY A 47 7.55 -19.78 -56.97
N LEU A 48 7.10 -21.01 -57.18
CA LEU A 48 6.00 -21.61 -56.42
C LEU A 48 6.37 -21.81 -54.94
N ALA A 49 7.59 -22.28 -54.64
CA ALA A 49 8.04 -22.45 -53.25
C ALA A 49 8.12 -21.12 -52.50
N ILE A 50 8.62 -20.06 -53.16
CA ILE A 50 8.66 -18.71 -52.57
C ILE A 50 7.24 -18.16 -52.37
N SER A 51 6.34 -18.31 -53.35
CA SER A 51 4.97 -17.80 -53.25
C SER A 51 4.17 -18.51 -52.15
N GLN A 52 4.34 -19.83 -51.99
CA GLN A 52 3.75 -20.60 -50.90
C GLN A 52 4.27 -20.15 -49.54
N ARG A 53 5.59 -19.92 -49.41
CA ARG A 53 6.18 -19.36 -48.17
C ARG A 53 5.62 -17.99 -47.85
N MET A 54 5.50 -17.09 -48.84
CA MET A 54 4.90 -15.77 -48.66
C MET A 54 3.42 -15.87 -48.28
N THR A 55 2.66 -16.78 -48.90
CA THR A 55 1.25 -17.01 -48.56
C THR A 55 1.09 -17.51 -47.12
N SER A 56 1.97 -18.42 -46.68
CA SER A 56 2.01 -18.87 -45.28
C SER A 56 2.32 -17.71 -44.34
N GLN A 57 3.28 -16.85 -44.68
CA GLN A 57 3.59 -15.67 -43.88
C GLN A 57 2.43 -14.68 -43.81
N ILE A 58 1.76 -14.40 -44.93
CA ILE A 58 0.59 -13.51 -44.97
C ILE A 58 -0.52 -14.05 -44.06
N ARG A 59 -0.87 -15.33 -44.18
CA ARG A 59 -1.89 -15.96 -43.31
C ARG A 59 -1.48 -15.93 -41.84
N GLY A 60 -0.19 -16.15 -41.55
CA GLY A 60 0.37 -16.02 -40.20
C GLY A 60 0.22 -14.60 -39.66
N LEU A 61 0.53 -13.58 -40.47
CA LEU A 61 0.36 -12.17 -40.10
C LEU A 61 -1.11 -11.78 -39.92
N ASP A 62 -2.02 -12.33 -40.71
CA ASP A 62 -3.46 -12.09 -40.56
C ASP A 62 -4.00 -12.61 -39.23
N GLN A 63 -3.57 -13.80 -38.83
CA GLN A 63 -3.91 -14.34 -37.51
C GLN A 63 -3.24 -13.55 -36.39
N ALA A 64 -1.96 -13.18 -36.56
CA ALA A 64 -1.25 -12.34 -35.61
C ALA A 64 -1.94 -10.99 -35.37
N ARG A 65 -2.50 -10.36 -36.41
CA ARG A 65 -3.31 -9.13 -36.28
C ARG A 65 -4.54 -9.35 -35.40
N ARG A 66 -5.23 -10.50 -35.54
CA ARG A 66 -6.38 -10.83 -34.68
C ARG A 66 -5.94 -11.03 -33.23
N ASN A 67 -4.87 -11.81 -33.01
CA ASN A 67 -4.32 -12.03 -31.67
C ASN A 67 -3.88 -10.70 -31.01
N ALA A 68 -3.32 -9.77 -31.78
CA ALA A 68 -2.94 -8.45 -31.28
C ALA A 68 -4.17 -7.63 -30.86
N ASN A 69 -5.26 -7.68 -31.63
CA ASN A 69 -6.52 -7.02 -31.28
C ASN A 69 -7.13 -7.63 -30.00
N ASP A 70 -7.04 -8.95 -29.81
CA ASP A 70 -7.47 -9.59 -28.56
C ASP A 70 -6.67 -9.07 -27.36
N GLY A 71 -5.36 -8.90 -27.52
CA GLY A 71 -4.50 -8.27 -26.51
C GLY A 71 -4.92 -6.83 -26.20
N VAL A 72 -5.24 -6.03 -27.23
CA VAL A 72 -5.75 -4.66 -27.05
C VAL A 72 -7.09 -4.64 -26.29
N SER A 73 -8.04 -5.50 -26.66
CA SER A 73 -9.33 -5.58 -25.97
C SER A 73 -9.20 -6.04 -24.52
N MET A 74 -8.28 -6.97 -24.24
CA MET A 74 -7.96 -7.38 -22.88
C MET A 74 -7.38 -6.21 -22.07
N SER A 75 -6.41 -5.48 -22.63
CA SER A 75 -5.82 -4.31 -21.98
C SER A 75 -6.85 -3.22 -21.73
N GLN A 76 -7.75 -2.93 -22.67
CA GLN A 76 -8.83 -1.94 -22.50
C GLN A 76 -9.83 -2.36 -21.40
N THR A 77 -10.16 -3.65 -21.32
CA THR A 77 -11.02 -4.17 -20.24
C THR A 77 -10.35 -3.98 -18.89
N GLY A 78 -9.04 -4.27 -18.80
CA GLY A 78 -8.25 -4.02 -17.60
C GLY A 78 -8.15 -2.54 -17.25
N GLU A 79 -7.92 -1.67 -18.23
CA GLU A 79 -7.80 -0.22 -18.06
C GLU A 79 -9.09 0.41 -17.55
N GLY A 80 -10.26 0.01 -18.08
CA GLY A 80 -11.55 0.50 -17.58
C GLY A 80 -11.82 0.10 -16.12
N ALA A 81 -11.45 -1.12 -15.74
CA ALA A 81 -11.56 -1.56 -14.35
C ALA A 81 -10.58 -0.81 -13.42
N LEU A 82 -9.35 -0.55 -13.89
CA LEU A 82 -8.35 0.24 -13.17
C LEU A 82 -8.76 1.70 -12.98
N GLN A 83 -9.44 2.29 -13.97
CA GLN A 83 -9.98 3.65 -13.85
C GLN A 83 -11.02 3.73 -12.74
N ALA A 84 -11.98 2.79 -12.71
CA ALA A 84 -12.98 2.72 -11.63
C ALA A 84 -12.34 2.49 -10.26
N ALA A 85 -11.30 1.64 -10.18
CA ALA A 85 -10.54 1.44 -8.96
C ALA A 85 -9.82 2.74 -8.52
N GLY A 86 -9.22 3.48 -9.45
CA GLY A 86 -8.57 4.76 -9.20
C GLY A 86 -9.53 5.82 -8.64
N ASP A 87 -10.71 5.96 -9.22
CA ASP A 87 -11.74 6.90 -8.77
C ASP A 87 -12.22 6.58 -7.35
N MET A 88 -12.42 5.29 -7.03
CA MET A 88 -12.77 4.86 -5.67
C MET A 88 -11.66 5.12 -4.65
N LEU A 89 -10.39 4.92 -5.02
CA LEU A 89 -9.26 5.22 -4.14
C LEU A 89 -9.13 6.73 -3.88
N GLN A 90 -9.40 7.57 -4.89
CA GLN A 90 -9.47 9.02 -4.69
C GLN A 90 -10.60 9.39 -3.73
N ARG A 91 -11.78 8.78 -3.87
CA ARG A 91 -12.90 8.96 -2.95
C ARG A 91 -12.56 8.53 -1.52
N ILE A 92 -11.91 7.38 -1.34
CA ILE A 92 -11.45 6.93 -0.02
C ILE A 92 -10.49 7.96 0.60
N ARG A 93 -9.57 8.54 -0.21
CA ARG A 93 -8.67 9.60 0.25
C ARG A 93 -9.42 10.86 0.66
N GLU A 94 -10.43 11.28 -0.09
CA GLU A 94 -11.29 12.43 0.29
C GLU A 94 -11.99 12.19 1.64
N LEU A 95 -12.58 11.00 1.83
CA LEU A 95 -13.25 10.62 3.07
C LEU A 95 -12.26 10.58 4.26
N ALA A 96 -11.04 10.11 4.04
CA ALA A 96 -9.99 10.09 5.05
C ALA A 96 -9.56 11.50 5.47
N VAL A 97 -9.36 12.41 4.51
CA VAL A 97 -9.06 13.82 4.80
C VAL A 97 -10.24 14.50 5.48
N GLN A 98 -11.47 14.19 5.06
CA GLN A 98 -12.68 14.71 5.70
C GLN A 98 -12.80 14.24 7.14
N SER A 99 -12.59 12.95 7.43
CA SER A 99 -12.72 12.37 8.77
C SER A 99 -11.66 12.89 9.75
N ALA A 100 -10.49 13.29 9.24
CA ALA A 100 -9.40 13.88 10.01
C ALA A 100 -9.73 15.28 10.57
N ASN A 101 -10.76 15.97 10.05
CA ASN A 101 -11.14 17.28 10.56
C ASN A 101 -11.81 17.15 11.95
N ALA A 102 -11.42 18.04 12.88
CA ALA A 102 -11.90 18.07 14.26
C ALA A 102 -13.39 18.42 14.39
N SER A 103 -13.99 19.05 13.38
CA SER A 103 -15.42 19.40 13.37
C SER A 103 -16.36 18.20 13.22
N ASN A 104 -15.85 17.02 12.84
CA ASN A 104 -16.68 15.82 12.69
C ASN A 104 -16.92 15.16 14.05
N SER A 105 -18.17 14.77 14.30
CA SER A 105 -18.52 13.96 15.46
C SER A 105 -18.02 12.51 15.30
N ALA A 106 -18.02 11.75 16.41
CA ALA A 106 -17.69 10.33 16.38
C ALA A 106 -18.66 9.53 15.48
N SER A 107 -19.96 9.89 15.48
CA SER A 107 -20.96 9.28 14.60
C SER A 107 -20.71 9.59 13.12
N ASP A 108 -20.26 10.82 12.79
CA ASP A 108 -19.93 11.18 11.41
C ASP A 108 -18.71 10.38 10.93
N ARG A 109 -17.67 10.27 11.77
CA ARG A 109 -16.50 9.43 11.46
C ARG A 109 -16.87 7.96 11.27
N GLN A 110 -17.81 7.45 12.05
CA GLN A 110 -18.32 6.08 11.87
C GLN A 110 -19.08 5.92 10.55
N ALA A 111 -19.90 6.90 10.15
CA ALA A 111 -20.58 6.87 8.87
C ALA A 111 -19.60 6.92 7.68
N LEU A 112 -18.60 7.81 7.74
CA LEU A 112 -17.53 7.88 6.74
C LEU A 112 -16.75 6.56 6.67
N GLN A 113 -16.47 5.93 7.81
CA GLN A 113 -15.81 4.62 7.86
C GLN A 113 -16.63 3.52 7.20
N ASN A 114 -17.95 3.54 7.36
CA ASN A 114 -18.84 2.60 6.67
C ASN A 114 -18.81 2.78 5.15
N GLU A 115 -18.77 4.04 4.66
CA GLU A 115 -18.61 4.34 3.23
C GLU A 115 -17.26 3.81 2.70
N VAL A 116 -16.16 4.05 3.43
CA VAL A 116 -14.84 3.49 3.09
C VAL A 116 -14.88 1.95 3.03
N GLY A 117 -15.55 1.30 3.99
CA GLY A 117 -15.69 -0.17 4.00
C GLY A 117 -16.45 -0.71 2.79
N GLN A 118 -17.48 0.01 2.32
CA GLN A 118 -18.21 -0.33 1.10
C GLN A 118 -17.35 -0.15 -0.15
N LEU A 119 -16.62 0.97 -0.25
CA LEU A 119 -15.70 1.23 -1.36
C LEU A 119 -14.57 0.19 -1.42
N ALA A 120 -14.03 -0.21 -0.26
CA ALA A 120 -13.02 -1.27 -0.18
C ALA A 120 -13.59 -2.63 -0.62
N SER A 121 -14.82 -2.95 -0.24
CA SER A 121 -15.50 -4.18 -0.68
C SER A 121 -15.74 -4.17 -2.20
N GLU A 122 -16.08 -3.02 -2.75
CA GLU A 122 -16.30 -2.84 -4.18
C GLU A 122 -14.99 -2.93 -4.98
N LEU A 123 -13.90 -2.38 -4.46
CA LEU A 123 -12.55 -2.57 -5.02
C LEU A 123 -12.17 -4.04 -5.12
N ASP A 124 -12.38 -4.81 -4.04
CA ASP A 124 -12.11 -6.26 -4.05
C ASP A 124 -13.03 -7.00 -5.03
N ARG A 125 -14.30 -6.57 -5.14
CA ARG A 125 -15.23 -7.10 -6.15
C ARG A 125 -14.74 -6.85 -7.57
N ILE A 126 -14.26 -5.64 -7.90
CA ILE A 126 -13.70 -5.34 -9.22
C ILE A 126 -12.48 -6.23 -9.50
N ALA A 127 -11.58 -6.40 -8.54
CA ALA A 127 -10.41 -7.27 -8.69
C ALA A 127 -10.81 -8.73 -8.98
N GLN A 128 -11.84 -9.26 -8.30
CA GLN A 128 -12.33 -10.63 -8.48
C GLN A 128 -13.21 -10.83 -9.72
N THR A 129 -13.98 -9.82 -10.12
CA THR A 129 -14.96 -9.97 -11.20
C THR A 129 -14.41 -9.64 -12.57
N THR A 130 -13.42 -8.74 -12.67
CA THR A 130 -12.83 -8.34 -13.95
C THR A 130 -12.21 -9.54 -14.67
N GLU A 131 -12.78 -9.88 -15.81
CA GLU A 131 -12.37 -11.02 -16.61
C GLU A 131 -12.37 -10.70 -18.09
N PHE A 132 -11.48 -11.36 -18.82
CA PHE A 132 -11.48 -11.36 -20.28
C PHE A 132 -11.46 -12.79 -20.76
N ASN A 133 -12.45 -13.16 -21.57
CA ASN A 133 -12.59 -14.52 -22.12
C ASN A 133 -12.51 -15.63 -21.04
N GLY A 134 -13.20 -15.40 -19.91
CA GLY A 134 -13.26 -16.33 -18.78
C GLY A 134 -12.01 -16.41 -17.90
N ARG A 135 -10.98 -15.58 -18.16
CA ARG A 135 -9.80 -15.48 -17.30
C ARG A 135 -9.85 -14.22 -16.46
N LYS A 136 -9.71 -14.37 -15.14
CA LYS A 136 -9.59 -13.24 -14.22
C LYS A 136 -8.29 -12.51 -14.45
N LEU A 137 -8.34 -11.17 -14.48
CA LEU A 137 -7.16 -10.35 -14.74
C LEU A 137 -6.42 -9.98 -13.44
N PHE A 138 -7.14 -9.72 -12.35
CA PHE A 138 -6.60 -9.03 -11.19
C PHE A 138 -6.70 -9.78 -9.85
N ASP A 139 -7.13 -11.04 -9.86
CA ASP A 139 -7.23 -11.85 -8.62
C ASP A 139 -5.90 -12.53 -8.22
N GLY A 140 -4.85 -12.35 -9.01
CA GLY A 140 -3.54 -12.96 -8.85
C GLY A 140 -3.35 -14.29 -9.57
N SER A 141 -4.41 -14.87 -10.16
CA SER A 141 -4.32 -16.13 -10.92
C SER A 141 -3.84 -15.96 -12.36
N PHE A 142 -3.88 -14.72 -12.89
CA PHE A 142 -3.57 -14.42 -14.29
C PHE A 142 -2.12 -14.76 -14.68
N GLY A 143 -1.15 -14.49 -13.78
CA GLY A 143 0.27 -14.67 -14.03
C GLY A 143 0.74 -13.85 -15.23
N THR A 144 0.97 -14.53 -16.36
CA THR A 144 1.38 -13.89 -17.62
C THR A 144 0.63 -14.49 -18.81
N ALA A 145 0.18 -13.65 -19.73
CA ALA A 145 -0.37 -14.06 -21.02
C ALA A 145 0.58 -13.65 -22.16
N GLN A 146 0.82 -14.57 -23.09
CA GLN A 146 1.63 -14.32 -24.28
C GLN A 146 0.74 -14.26 -25.52
N PHE A 147 0.84 -13.16 -26.26
CA PHE A 147 0.13 -12.97 -27.53
C PHE A 147 1.12 -13.13 -28.68
N GLN A 148 0.89 -14.12 -29.54
CA GLN A 148 1.68 -14.33 -30.76
C GLN A 148 1.27 -13.30 -31.82
N VAL A 149 2.16 -12.34 -32.10
CA VAL A 149 1.93 -11.19 -32.98
C VAL A 149 2.78 -11.21 -34.25
N GLY A 150 3.46 -12.32 -34.54
CA GLY A 150 4.21 -12.51 -35.78
C GLY A 150 3.93 -13.85 -36.46
N ALA A 151 4.44 -13.99 -37.70
CA ALA A 151 4.25 -15.20 -38.50
C ALA A 151 5.22 -16.35 -38.12
N ASN A 152 6.31 -16.05 -37.42
CA ASN A 152 7.30 -17.04 -36.98
C ASN A 152 7.14 -17.35 -35.49
N ALA A 153 7.56 -18.55 -35.07
CA ALA A 153 7.51 -18.95 -33.67
C ALA A 153 8.23 -17.94 -32.75
N ASN A 154 7.68 -17.75 -31.54
CA ASN A 154 8.21 -16.90 -30.47
C ASN A 154 8.24 -15.38 -30.78
N GLN A 155 7.46 -14.92 -31.76
CA GLN A 155 7.20 -13.49 -31.98
C GLN A 155 6.01 -13.06 -31.11
N THR A 156 6.25 -12.98 -29.80
CA THR A 156 5.21 -12.79 -28.79
C THR A 156 5.36 -11.49 -28.01
N ILE A 157 4.23 -10.90 -27.62
CA ILE A 157 4.17 -9.86 -26.58
C ILE A 157 3.67 -10.52 -25.30
N THR A 158 4.42 -10.37 -24.21
CA THR A 158 4.01 -10.86 -22.88
C THR A 158 3.35 -9.73 -22.12
N THR A 159 2.19 -10.01 -21.55
CA THR A 159 1.45 -9.11 -20.67
C THR A 159 1.30 -9.78 -19.31
N GLY A 160 1.54 -9.02 -18.26
CA GLY A 160 1.32 -9.45 -16.89
C GLY A 160 0.23 -8.58 -16.27
N ALA A 161 -0.50 -9.15 -15.32
CA ALA A 161 -1.41 -8.42 -14.48
C ALA A 161 -1.11 -8.74 -13.02
N SER A 162 -1.19 -7.72 -12.17
CA SER A 162 -0.87 -7.84 -10.75
C SER A 162 -2.12 -8.15 -9.92
N ASN A 163 -1.95 -8.74 -8.74
CA ASN A 163 -3.04 -9.19 -7.86
C ASN A 163 -3.74 -8.05 -7.09
N LEU A 164 -4.67 -7.31 -7.71
CA LEU A 164 -5.26 -6.08 -7.15
C LEU A 164 -6.22 -6.27 -5.96
N ARG A 165 -6.22 -7.44 -5.31
CA ARG A 165 -7.07 -7.67 -4.13
C ARG A 165 -6.66 -6.75 -2.99
N THR A 166 -7.65 -6.25 -2.25
CA THR A 166 -7.44 -5.26 -1.17
C THR A 166 -6.58 -5.77 -0.01
N ALA A 167 -6.47 -7.09 0.15
CA ALA A 167 -5.57 -7.71 1.11
C ALA A 167 -4.08 -7.69 0.68
N ASN A 168 -3.78 -7.40 -0.58
CA ASN A 168 -2.42 -7.46 -1.14
C ASN A 168 -1.88 -6.11 -1.61
N TYR A 169 -2.73 -5.08 -1.78
CA TYR A 169 -2.29 -3.73 -2.10
C TYR A 169 -2.79 -2.70 -1.09
N GLY A 170 -1.83 -2.02 -0.47
CA GLY A 170 -2.00 -1.07 0.63
C GLY A 170 -0.85 -1.26 1.63
N ASN A 171 -0.42 -0.17 2.29
CA ASN A 171 0.60 -0.26 3.35
C ASN A 171 0.14 -1.28 4.40
N ASN A 172 0.93 -2.32 4.62
CA ASN A 172 0.74 -3.17 5.78
C ASN A 172 1.18 -2.38 7.01
N GLN A 173 0.22 -1.71 7.64
CA GLN A 173 0.47 -1.02 8.88
C GLN A 173 0.57 -2.04 10.02
N VAL A 174 1.74 -2.16 10.62
CA VAL A 174 1.90 -2.88 11.89
C VAL A 174 1.83 -1.84 13.00
N GLY A 175 0.62 -1.68 13.55
CA GLY A 175 0.37 -0.85 14.72
C GLY A 175 0.78 -1.56 16.01
N ALA A 176 1.70 -0.95 16.76
CA ALA A 176 2.31 -1.43 18.00
C ALA A 176 3.31 -2.59 17.85
N VAL A 177 4.59 -2.24 17.59
CA VAL A 177 5.71 -3.10 17.98
C VAL A 177 5.81 -3.08 19.51
N GLY A 178 5.07 -4.01 20.13
CA GLY A 178 5.11 -4.27 21.56
C GLY A 178 6.41 -4.98 21.94
N ALA A 179 7.44 -4.21 22.27
CA ALA A 179 8.50 -4.65 23.16
C ALA A 179 8.45 -3.74 24.39
N GLY A 180 7.70 -4.11 25.43
CA GLY A 180 7.77 -3.43 26.74
C GLY A 180 7.19 -2.01 26.84
N LEU A 181 6.27 -1.60 25.97
CA LEU A 181 5.67 -0.26 26.09
C LEU A 181 4.53 -0.27 27.13
N GLY A 182 4.67 0.55 28.18
CA GLY A 182 3.74 0.61 29.31
C GLY A 182 4.12 1.72 30.30
N SER A 183 3.36 1.86 31.38
CA SER A 183 3.64 2.80 32.47
C SER A 183 4.49 2.14 33.56
N GLY A 184 5.58 2.77 34.00
CA GLY A 184 6.47 2.29 35.06
C GLY A 184 6.51 3.23 36.27
N THR A 185 6.63 2.68 37.49
CA THR A 185 6.77 3.45 38.72
C THR A 185 8.24 3.79 39.02
N LEU A 186 8.51 5.06 39.32
CA LEU A 186 9.82 5.54 39.75
C LEU A 186 9.88 5.47 41.27
N ALA A 187 10.81 4.68 41.83
CA ALA A 187 11.13 4.74 43.25
C ALA A 187 12.25 5.76 43.47
N ALA A 188 11.88 6.94 43.98
CA ALA A 188 12.72 8.11 44.28
C ALA A 188 13.23 8.96 43.09
N ALA A 189 13.33 10.27 43.34
CA ALA A 189 13.79 11.29 42.40
C ALA A 189 15.24 11.01 41.94
N GLY A 190 15.39 10.57 40.69
CA GLY A 190 16.69 10.43 40.02
C GLY A 190 17.00 9.05 39.41
N ALA A 191 16.19 8.02 39.64
CA ALA A 191 16.29 6.76 38.89
C ALA A 191 15.36 6.81 37.67
N GLU A 192 15.82 6.46 36.46
CA GLU A 192 14.92 6.28 35.30
C GLU A 192 14.33 4.86 35.34
N ALA A 193 13.09 4.73 35.81
CA ALA A 193 12.30 3.52 35.63
C ALA A 193 11.92 3.45 34.15
N THR A 194 12.54 2.52 33.43
CA THR A 194 12.24 2.33 32.02
C THR A 194 11.17 1.25 31.86
N ALA A 195 10.05 1.58 31.19
CA ALA A 195 9.10 0.57 30.75
C ALA A 195 9.70 -0.36 29.68
N LEU A 196 10.62 0.19 28.87
CA LEU A 196 11.21 -0.43 27.70
C LEU A 196 12.36 -1.38 28.05
N THR A 197 12.36 -2.58 27.46
CA THR A 197 13.50 -3.53 27.55
C THR A 197 14.44 -3.28 26.37
N ALA A 198 15.75 -3.10 26.63
CA ALA A 198 16.73 -2.96 25.56
C ALA A 198 16.80 -4.24 24.71
N GLY A 199 16.91 -4.07 23.39
CA GLY A 199 16.94 -5.18 22.44
C GLY A 199 17.03 -4.69 20.99
N SER A 200 17.13 -5.62 20.05
CA SER A 200 17.04 -5.32 18.63
C SER A 200 15.82 -6.01 18.04
N PHE A 201 15.09 -5.31 17.17
CA PHE A 201 14.02 -5.91 16.37
C PHE A 201 14.35 -5.77 14.89
N GLU A 202 13.90 -6.74 14.08
CA GLU A 202 14.07 -6.70 12.63
C GLU A 202 12.86 -6.04 11.97
N VAL A 203 13.13 -5.10 11.08
CA VAL A 203 12.15 -4.47 10.20
C VAL A 203 12.22 -5.17 8.84
N ASN A 204 11.19 -5.96 8.55
CA ASN A 204 11.02 -6.63 7.26
C ASN A 204 10.11 -5.78 6.38
N GLY A 205 10.65 -5.18 5.32
CA GLY A 205 9.86 -4.50 4.31
C GLY A 205 10.00 -5.15 2.93
N TYR A 206 9.40 -4.54 1.91
CA TYR A 206 9.37 -5.11 0.56
C TYR A 206 10.73 -5.03 -0.16
N ILE A 207 11.59 -4.10 0.25
CA ILE A 207 12.94 -3.95 -0.32
C ILE A 207 13.93 -4.91 0.35
N GLY A 208 13.77 -5.14 1.65
CA GLY A 208 14.69 -5.97 2.43
C GLY A 208 14.45 -5.89 3.93
N THR A 209 15.36 -6.51 4.67
CA THR A 209 15.33 -6.61 6.13
C THR A 209 16.49 -5.82 6.75
N ALA A 210 16.22 -5.08 7.81
CA ALA A 210 17.26 -4.43 8.62
C ALA A 210 16.90 -4.45 10.11
N ALA A 211 17.91 -4.56 10.97
CA ALA A 211 17.73 -4.56 12.42
C ALA A 211 17.82 -3.13 12.99
N VAL A 212 16.93 -2.83 13.94
CA VAL A 212 16.90 -1.58 14.70
C VAL A 212 17.19 -1.88 16.16
N ALA A 213 18.20 -1.21 16.71
CA ALA A 213 18.57 -1.33 18.12
C ALA A 213 17.80 -0.30 18.97
N VAL A 214 17.16 -0.81 20.02
CA VAL A 214 16.41 -0.06 21.02
C VAL A 214 17.15 -0.12 22.35
N VAL A 215 17.42 1.04 22.94
CA VAL A 215 17.94 1.15 24.30
C VAL A 215 16.82 1.57 25.25
N THR A 216 17.02 1.35 26.55
CA THR A 216 15.99 1.66 27.55
C THR A 216 15.59 3.14 27.52
N THR A 217 16.54 4.06 27.35
CA THR A 217 16.24 5.52 27.34
C THR A 217 15.58 6.02 26.06
N ASP A 218 15.39 5.18 25.04
CA ASP A 218 14.79 5.62 23.78
C ASP A 218 13.32 6.05 23.98
N SER A 219 12.94 7.15 23.35
CA SER A 219 11.55 7.51 23.15
C SER A 219 10.97 6.86 21.91
N ALA A 220 9.64 6.78 21.82
CA ALA A 220 8.99 6.30 20.59
C ALA A 220 9.40 7.15 19.38
N GLY A 221 9.59 8.46 19.56
CA GLY A 221 10.15 9.38 18.57
C GLY A 221 11.54 8.96 18.09
N SER A 222 12.45 8.66 19.02
CA SER A 222 13.80 8.20 18.68
C SER A 222 13.82 6.85 17.95
N ILE A 223 12.93 5.92 18.32
CA ILE A 223 12.79 4.62 17.64
C ILE A 223 12.24 4.82 16.22
N ALA A 224 11.22 5.65 16.06
CA ALA A 224 10.68 6.00 14.75
C ALA A 224 11.75 6.67 13.87
N ALA A 225 12.57 7.57 14.42
CA ALA A 225 13.69 8.16 13.69
C ALA A 225 14.74 7.11 13.26
N LYS A 226 15.05 6.13 14.12
CA LYS A 226 15.95 5.01 13.75
C LYS A 226 15.37 4.16 12.62
N VAL A 227 14.05 3.92 12.61
CA VAL A 227 13.39 3.21 11.50
C VAL A 227 13.37 4.07 10.22
N ASN A 228 13.05 5.36 10.32
CA ASN A 228 13.03 6.25 9.17
C ASN A 228 14.42 6.43 8.51
N ASN A 229 15.49 6.26 9.28
CA ASN A 229 16.86 6.26 8.74
C ASN A 229 17.18 5.02 7.89
N ILE A 230 16.46 3.91 8.06
CA ILE A 230 16.66 2.66 7.29
C ILE A 230 15.61 2.47 6.18
N THR A 231 14.70 3.45 5.98
CA THR A 231 13.65 3.38 4.95
C THR A 231 14.21 3.10 3.55
N GLY A 232 15.39 3.63 3.21
CA GLY A 232 16.01 3.36 1.90
C GLY A 232 16.41 1.89 1.67
N SER A 233 16.52 1.06 2.71
CA SER A 233 16.87 -0.36 2.62
C SER A 233 15.69 -1.30 2.89
N THR A 234 14.65 -0.83 3.59
CA THR A 234 13.48 -1.66 3.96
C THR A 234 12.22 -1.26 3.20
N GLY A 235 12.04 0.03 2.87
CA GLY A 235 10.78 0.58 2.35
C GLY A 235 9.73 0.79 3.45
N VAL A 236 10.13 0.86 4.72
CA VAL A 236 9.23 1.07 5.86
C VAL A 236 9.47 2.45 6.46
N THR A 237 8.39 3.18 6.71
CA THR A 237 8.36 4.45 7.45
C THR A 237 7.75 4.24 8.83
N ALA A 238 8.05 5.12 9.77
CA ALA A 238 7.57 5.04 11.14
C ALA A 238 7.04 6.39 11.63
N THR A 239 5.89 6.35 12.29
CA THR A 239 5.32 7.47 13.02
C THR A 239 5.24 7.15 14.50
N ALA A 240 5.52 8.13 15.35
CA ALA A 240 5.49 7.96 16.80
C ALA A 240 4.47 8.90 17.43
N LYS A 241 3.79 8.42 18.48
CA LYS A 241 2.86 9.22 19.27
C LYS A 241 2.82 8.71 20.70
N THR A 242 2.79 9.62 21.67
CA THR A 242 2.62 9.27 23.09
C THR A 242 1.33 9.91 23.61
N ASP A 243 0.34 9.09 23.94
CA ASP A 243 -0.91 9.54 24.55
C ASP A 243 -0.97 9.04 26.00
N VAL A 244 -1.20 9.94 26.96
CA VAL A 244 -1.21 9.62 28.39
C VAL A 244 -2.47 10.14 29.05
N LYS A 245 -3.25 9.25 29.66
CA LYS A 245 -4.41 9.58 30.50
C LYS A 245 -3.97 9.92 31.91
N LEU A 246 -4.40 11.07 32.42
CA LEU A 246 -4.34 11.44 33.82
C LEU A 246 -5.76 11.51 34.38
N ALA A 247 -6.03 10.72 35.40
CA ALA A 247 -7.26 10.80 36.18
C ALA A 247 -6.95 11.17 37.64
N PHE A 248 -7.85 11.95 38.25
CA PHE A 248 -7.64 12.56 39.56
C PHE A 248 -8.59 11.96 40.58
N GLY A 249 -8.07 11.60 41.75
CA GLY A 249 -8.84 10.94 42.80
C GLY A 249 -9.77 11.87 43.60
N THR A 250 -9.45 13.17 43.70
CA THR A 250 -10.22 14.13 44.52
C THR A 250 -10.14 15.55 43.97
N ALA A 251 -11.16 16.37 44.19
CA ALA A 251 -11.10 17.79 43.83
C ALA A 251 -10.13 18.56 44.76
N GLY A 252 -9.40 19.53 44.23
CA GLY A 252 -8.44 20.35 44.98
C GLY A 252 -7.20 20.74 44.17
N ALA A 253 -6.17 21.19 44.88
CA ALA A 253 -4.92 21.65 44.29
C ALA A 253 -3.96 20.50 43.95
N TYR A 254 -3.31 20.62 42.79
CA TYR A 254 -2.32 19.68 42.30
C TYR A 254 -1.07 20.45 41.83
N ASN A 255 0.09 19.86 42.08
CA ASN A 255 1.38 20.42 41.71
C ASN A 255 2.27 19.31 41.14
N LEU A 256 2.29 19.23 39.81
CA LEU A 256 2.98 18.16 39.09
C LEU A 256 4.19 18.71 38.34
N LYS A 257 5.31 17.99 38.37
CA LYS A 257 6.45 18.24 37.50
C LYS A 257 6.30 17.39 36.25
N VAL A 258 6.47 18.02 35.10
CA VAL A 258 6.20 17.41 33.80
C VAL A 258 7.44 17.50 32.93
N PHE A 259 7.75 16.38 32.29
CA PHE A 259 8.71 16.27 31.21
C PHE A 259 8.04 15.69 29.97
N GLY A 260 8.37 16.28 28.82
CA GLY A 260 8.15 15.75 27.48
C GLY A 260 9.41 16.02 26.67
N ASP A 261 9.36 17.02 25.78
CA ASP A 261 10.48 17.44 24.92
C ASP A 261 11.56 18.25 25.68
N ASN A 262 11.29 18.66 26.93
CA ASN A 262 12.18 19.46 27.76
C ASN A 262 13.15 18.62 28.61
N ALA A 263 14.42 19.06 28.67
CA ALA A 263 15.44 18.45 29.54
C ALA A 263 15.26 18.80 31.04
N THR A 264 14.57 19.90 31.36
CA THR A 264 14.34 20.37 32.74
C THR A 264 12.86 20.34 33.08
N ALA A 265 12.49 19.79 34.23
CA ALA A 265 11.11 19.67 34.68
C ALA A 265 10.39 21.02 34.69
N GLU A 266 9.19 21.10 34.11
CA GLU A 266 8.30 22.25 34.26
C GLU A 266 7.25 21.92 35.31
N THR A 267 7.09 22.80 36.30
CA THR A 267 6.06 22.66 37.33
C THR A 267 4.74 23.20 36.80
N VAL A 268 3.71 22.37 36.83
CA VAL A 268 2.33 22.68 36.48
C VAL A 268 1.50 22.67 37.76
N THR A 269 1.05 23.84 38.16
CA THR A 269 0.20 24.03 39.35
C THR A 269 -1.20 24.41 38.91
N PHE A 270 -2.20 23.70 39.42
CA PHE A 270 -3.61 23.94 39.09
C PHE A 270 -4.52 23.49 40.23
N SER A 271 -5.80 23.81 40.12
CA SER A 271 -6.83 23.31 41.04
C SER A 271 -8.03 22.86 40.23
N ILE A 272 -8.50 21.64 40.50
CA ILE A 272 -9.69 21.08 39.87
C ILE A 272 -10.86 21.15 40.86
N THR A 273 -12.07 21.44 40.36
CA THR A 273 -13.27 21.55 41.19
C THR A 273 -14.13 20.28 41.15
N ALA A 274 -13.90 19.40 40.17
CA ALA A 274 -14.50 18.08 40.05
C ALA A 274 -13.57 17.15 39.25
N THR A 275 -13.67 15.84 39.50
CA THR A 275 -12.80 14.83 38.88
C THR A 275 -13.35 14.25 37.58
N THR A 276 -14.66 14.45 37.31
CA THR A 276 -15.36 13.85 36.15
C THR A 276 -16.24 14.85 35.38
N SER A 277 -15.87 16.13 35.33
CA SER A 277 -16.62 17.18 34.62
C SER A 277 -15.69 18.05 33.78
N ALA A 278 -16.15 18.48 32.60
CA ALA A 278 -15.39 19.36 31.71
C ALA A 278 -14.95 20.64 32.41
N ASP A 279 -15.88 21.32 33.10
CA ASP A 279 -15.59 22.56 33.82
C ASP A 279 -14.61 22.31 34.97
N GLY A 280 -14.74 21.17 35.64
CA GLY A 280 -13.88 20.79 36.77
C GLY A 280 -12.42 20.53 36.39
N LEU A 281 -12.20 20.02 35.17
CA LEU A 281 -10.88 19.65 34.65
C LEU A 281 -10.27 20.74 33.74
N SER A 282 -11.05 21.75 33.34
CA SER A 282 -10.62 22.82 32.43
C SER A 282 -9.36 23.56 32.90
N ALA A 283 -9.26 23.84 34.20
CA ALA A 283 -8.10 24.50 34.79
C ALA A 283 -6.82 23.66 34.66
N ALA A 284 -6.93 22.33 34.74
CA ALA A 284 -5.81 21.44 34.50
C ALA A 284 -5.39 21.50 33.03
N VAL A 285 -6.34 21.38 32.09
CA VAL A 285 -6.07 21.46 30.64
C VAL A 285 -5.35 22.76 30.28
N SER A 286 -5.83 23.91 30.76
CA SER A 286 -5.18 25.20 30.53
C SER A 286 -3.78 25.26 31.12
N ALA A 287 -3.60 24.81 32.37
CA ALA A 287 -2.29 24.87 33.04
C ALA A 287 -1.22 24.02 32.34
N PHE A 288 -1.57 22.84 31.82
CA PHE A 288 -0.66 22.04 31.00
C PHE A 288 -0.39 22.72 29.64
N ASN A 289 -1.42 23.25 28.98
CA ASN A 289 -1.28 23.92 27.69
C ASN A 289 -0.44 25.21 27.76
N ASP A 290 -0.47 25.94 28.88
CA ASP A 290 0.40 27.09 29.12
C ASP A 290 1.90 26.73 29.14
N LYS A 291 2.22 25.44 29.39
CA LYS A 291 3.59 24.90 29.34
C LYS A 291 3.86 24.08 28.09
N SER A 292 2.91 23.99 27.15
CA SER A 292 3.03 23.19 25.92
C SER A 292 4.21 23.62 25.06
N ALA A 293 4.48 24.92 24.94
CA ALA A 293 5.60 25.45 24.15
C ALA A 293 6.98 25.00 24.64
N LYS A 294 7.10 24.55 25.91
CA LYS A 294 8.34 24.03 26.47
C LYS A 294 8.35 22.50 26.54
N THR A 295 7.22 21.92 26.94
CA THR A 295 7.11 20.47 27.17
C THR A 295 6.78 19.68 25.91
N GLY A 296 6.31 20.32 24.83
CA GLY A 296 5.83 19.65 23.62
C GLY A 296 4.50 18.91 23.80
N LEU A 297 3.91 18.96 25.00
CA LEU A 297 2.68 18.23 25.34
C LEU A 297 1.45 19.11 25.11
N VAL A 298 0.43 18.53 24.50
CA VAL A 298 -0.88 19.15 24.35
C VAL A 298 -1.86 18.42 25.25
N ALA A 299 -2.53 19.16 26.13
CA ALA A 299 -3.57 18.65 27.00
C ALA A 299 -4.95 18.80 26.35
N SER A 300 -5.73 17.73 26.42
CA SER A 300 -7.14 17.71 26.02
C SER A 300 -7.98 16.98 27.06
N LEU A 301 -9.30 17.19 27.02
CA LEU A 301 -10.23 16.45 27.86
C LEU A 301 -10.59 15.12 27.18
N MET A 302 -10.70 14.04 27.96
CA MET A 302 -11.29 12.80 27.42
C MET A 302 -12.75 12.98 27.05
N ALA A 303 -13.20 12.24 26.04
CA ALA A 303 -14.59 12.25 25.59
C ALA A 303 -15.59 11.79 26.66
N ASP A 304 -15.14 11.01 27.65
CA ASP A 304 -15.95 10.52 28.79
C ASP A 304 -15.82 11.40 30.05
N ASN A 305 -15.10 12.53 29.96
CA ASN A 305 -14.79 13.44 31.06
C ASN A 305 -14.06 12.79 32.26
N SER A 306 -13.55 11.56 32.14
CA SER A 306 -12.94 10.81 33.26
C SER A 306 -11.54 11.30 33.66
N GLY A 307 -11.05 12.38 33.05
CA GLY A 307 -9.70 12.90 33.19
C GLY A 307 -9.22 13.65 31.95
N ILE A 308 -7.92 13.95 31.90
CA ILE A 308 -7.26 14.65 30.80
C ILE A 308 -6.31 13.72 30.04
N ILE A 309 -6.07 14.01 28.77
CA ILE A 309 -5.07 13.34 27.95
C ILE A 309 -3.93 14.32 27.68
N LEU A 310 -2.70 13.89 27.92
CA LEU A 310 -1.50 14.56 27.44
C LEU A 310 -1.02 13.85 26.18
N THR A 311 -0.90 14.60 25.09
CA THR A 311 -0.44 14.09 23.79
C THR A 311 0.91 14.69 23.46
N SER A 312 1.92 13.85 23.19
CA SER A 312 3.14 14.23 22.48
C SER A 312 3.02 13.78 21.02
N ALA A 313 3.01 14.74 20.10
CA ALA A 313 2.96 14.48 18.66
C ALA A 313 4.31 14.01 18.09
N THR A 314 5.40 14.31 18.78
CA THR A 314 6.77 13.87 18.45
C THR A 314 7.05 12.43 18.92
N GLY A 315 6.20 11.90 19.81
CA GLY A 315 6.37 10.58 20.40
C GLY A 315 7.44 10.55 21.48
N GLU A 316 7.76 11.70 22.09
CA GLU A 316 8.67 11.74 23.22
C GLU A 316 8.08 11.08 24.46
N ASN A 317 8.96 10.67 25.37
CA ASN A 317 8.56 10.04 26.62
C ASN A 317 7.93 11.08 27.55
N VAL A 318 6.82 10.72 28.18
CA VAL A 318 6.15 11.59 29.15
C VAL A 318 6.51 11.13 30.55
N LYS A 319 7.10 12.03 31.33
CA LYS A 319 7.41 11.78 32.74
C LYS A 319 6.65 12.77 33.62
N LEU A 320 6.01 12.23 34.64
CA LEU A 320 5.23 12.97 35.62
C LEU A 320 5.82 12.69 36.99
N GLU A 321 6.13 13.72 37.77
CA GLU A 321 6.56 13.57 39.16
C GLU A 321 5.66 14.40 40.08
N ASP A 322 5.37 13.86 41.27
CA ASP A 322 4.81 14.66 42.35
C ASP A 322 5.92 15.49 43.00
N THR A 323 5.53 16.59 43.61
CA THR A 323 6.41 17.44 44.40
C THR A 323 6.38 17.05 45.87
N ALA A 324 7.26 17.65 46.69
CA ALA A 324 7.21 17.48 48.14
C ALA A 324 5.97 18.12 48.79
N THR A 325 5.14 18.81 48.01
CA THR A 325 3.86 19.36 48.44
C THR A 325 2.77 18.34 48.12
N ALA A 326 2.07 17.84 49.14
CA ALA A 326 1.02 16.85 48.95
C ALA A 326 -0.11 17.37 48.05
N ASN A 327 -0.43 16.57 47.03
CA ASN A 327 -1.58 16.80 46.17
C ASN A 327 -2.90 16.54 46.91
N ALA A 328 -3.98 17.15 46.42
CA ALA A 328 -5.32 16.98 47.01
C ALA A 328 -5.88 15.54 46.92
N GLY A 329 -5.35 14.72 46.01
CA GLY A 329 -5.75 13.33 45.82
C GLY A 329 -4.75 12.58 44.94
N THR A 330 -4.95 11.27 44.76
CA THR A 330 -4.06 10.44 43.94
C THR A 330 -4.20 10.80 42.46
N VAL A 331 -3.10 10.76 41.71
CA VAL A 331 -3.12 10.92 40.24
C VAL A 331 -2.85 9.58 39.60
N SER A 332 -3.82 9.03 38.88
CA SER A 332 -3.65 7.80 38.11
C SER A 332 -3.24 8.13 36.68
N VAL A 333 -2.11 7.54 36.27
CA VAL A 333 -1.47 7.74 34.97
C VAL A 333 -1.56 6.43 34.19
N THR A 334 -2.11 6.49 32.99
CA THR A 334 -2.25 5.32 32.10
C THR A 334 -1.81 5.70 30.70
N ALA A 335 -0.91 4.94 30.09
CA ALA A 335 -0.60 5.12 28.68
C ALA A 335 -1.81 4.69 27.83
N LEU A 336 -2.09 5.39 26.74
CA LEU A 336 -3.19 5.10 25.83
C LEU A 336 -2.65 4.70 24.45
N ARG A 337 -3.47 3.96 23.69
CA ARG A 337 -3.24 3.74 22.25
C ARG A 337 -3.61 5.01 21.47
N ALA A 338 -3.33 5.01 20.16
CA ALA A 338 -3.65 6.13 19.25
C ALA A 338 -5.15 6.49 19.21
N ASP A 339 -6.01 5.56 19.62
CA ASP A 339 -7.46 5.76 19.72
C ASP A 339 -7.87 6.63 20.92
N GLN A 340 -6.92 6.97 21.80
CA GLN A 340 -7.13 7.78 23.00
C GLN A 340 -8.16 7.19 23.99
N ASN A 341 -8.45 5.88 23.89
CA ASN A 341 -9.49 5.21 24.68
C ASN A 341 -9.02 3.87 25.26
N THR A 342 -8.20 3.13 24.53
CA THR A 342 -7.70 1.82 24.97
C THR A 342 -6.40 2.00 25.76
N ALA A 343 -6.34 1.45 26.97
CA ALA A 343 -5.13 1.46 27.79
C ALA A 343 -4.00 0.62 27.16
N LEU A 344 -2.79 1.17 27.15
CA LEU A 344 -1.56 0.54 26.71
C LEU A 344 -0.70 0.21 27.95
N GLY A 345 -1.04 -0.88 28.64
CA GLY A 345 -0.34 -1.33 29.85
C GLY A 345 -1.07 -0.99 31.16
N ALA A 346 -0.39 -1.17 32.29
CA ALA A 346 -0.97 -0.99 33.60
C ALA A 346 -1.08 0.49 34.00
N THR A 347 -2.14 0.84 34.74
CA THR A 347 -2.26 2.14 35.39
C THR A 347 -1.30 2.22 36.58
N THR A 348 -0.52 3.29 36.63
CA THR A 348 0.36 3.63 37.74
C THR A 348 -0.22 4.81 38.50
N VAL A 349 -0.05 4.84 39.82
CA VAL A 349 -0.64 5.87 40.68
C VAL A 349 0.47 6.66 41.35
N LEU A 350 0.40 7.99 41.28
CA LEU A 350 1.14 8.88 42.17
C LEU A 350 0.31 9.06 43.44
N ALA A 351 0.88 8.71 44.59
CA ALA A 351 0.21 8.81 45.87
C ALA A 351 0.00 10.28 46.27
N ALA A 352 -1.04 10.54 47.06
CA ALA A 352 -1.29 11.87 47.62
C ALA A 352 -0.48 12.04 48.92
N ASP A 353 0.84 12.10 48.80
CA ASP A 353 1.73 12.23 49.95
C ASP A 353 2.82 13.29 49.73
N ALA A 354 3.71 13.45 50.72
CA ALA A 354 4.82 14.39 50.66
C ALA A 354 6.11 13.76 50.11
N THR A 355 6.05 12.50 49.69
CA THR A 355 7.17 11.81 49.05
C THR A 355 7.09 12.00 47.55
N ALA A 356 8.23 12.35 46.95
CA ALA A 356 8.27 12.57 45.51
C ALA A 356 8.22 11.22 44.78
N ASP A 357 7.03 10.88 44.29
CA ASP A 357 6.80 9.78 43.38
C ASP A 357 6.94 10.24 41.92
N GLY A 358 7.21 9.30 41.02
CA GLY A 358 7.17 9.58 39.60
C GLY A 358 6.62 8.43 38.77
N VAL A 359 6.08 8.78 37.62
CA VAL A 359 5.64 7.86 36.58
C VAL A 359 6.32 8.21 35.27
N PHE A 360 6.72 7.17 34.55
CA PHE A 360 7.30 7.26 33.21
C PHE A 360 6.44 6.50 32.20
N VAL A 361 6.11 7.15 31.08
CA VAL A 361 5.29 6.60 30.01
C VAL A 361 6.01 6.72 28.68
N THR A 362 6.19 5.59 28.01
CA THR A 362 6.72 5.51 26.64
C THR A 362 5.59 5.46 25.62
N GLY A 363 5.75 6.21 24.52
CA GLY A 363 4.80 6.21 23.41
C GLY A 363 4.77 4.94 22.58
N GLN A 364 3.97 4.95 21.53
CA GLN A 364 3.86 3.89 20.54
C GLN A 364 4.49 4.31 19.21
N VAL A 365 5.03 3.32 18.50
CA VAL A 365 5.52 3.46 17.13
C VAL A 365 4.59 2.68 16.20
N THR A 366 4.14 3.35 15.15
CA THR A 366 3.37 2.76 14.06
C THR A 366 4.28 2.66 12.84
N LEU A 367 4.39 1.46 12.27
CA LEU A 367 5.19 1.19 11.10
C LEU A 367 4.28 1.09 9.88
N ASP A 368 4.64 1.83 8.82
CA ASP A 368 3.91 1.88 7.56
C ASP A 368 4.87 1.47 6.41
N SER A 369 4.60 0.36 5.73
CA SER A 369 5.37 -0.07 4.56
C SER A 369 4.92 0.68 3.31
N GLU A 370 5.78 1.46 2.66
CA GLU A 370 5.44 2.12 1.37
C GLU A 370 5.10 1.14 0.25
#